data_AF-A0A965GGI0-F1
#
_entry.id   AF-A0A965GGI0-F1
#
_cell.length_a   1.000
_cell.length_b   1.000
_cell.length_c   1.000
_cell.angle_alpha   90.00
_cell.angle_beta   90.00
_cell.angle_gamma   90.00
#
_symmetry.space_group_name_H-M   'P 1'
#
loop_
_entity.id
_entity.type
_entity.pdbx_description
1 polymer ?
#
loop_
_entity_poly.entity_id
_entity_poly.type
_entity_poly.pdbx_seq_one_letter_code
_entity_poly.pdbx_strand_id
1 'polypeptide(L)'
;PKYQGPTGLIGVLHERFEREQIPSVSLRVGVPRYLLNAQHPKSSAALLRKLELVLGVPTRHAELYEEIRRWSELHDAAVEGEEQIANFVTMLESDFDRLSQIEIPTADDLGAQLEQFLREQPDENPEK
;
A
#
# COMPACT_ATOMS: atom_id res chain seq x y z
N PRO A 1 1.56 9.10 16.62
CA PRO A 1 0.40 9.95 16.26
C PRO A 1 -0.92 9.40 16.85
N LYS A 2 -1.74 10.25 17.51
CA LYS A 2 -3.12 9.91 17.93
C LYS A 2 -4.08 10.63 16.98
N TYR A 3 -4.87 9.86 16.23
CA TYR A 3 -5.95 10.40 15.40
C TYR A 3 -7.25 10.47 16.22
N GLN A 4 -7.93 11.61 16.20
CA GLN A 4 -9.31 11.74 16.69
C GLN A 4 -10.18 12.28 15.56
N GLY A 5 -11.23 11.53 15.22
CA GLY A 5 -12.16 11.86 14.14
C GLY A 5 -13.28 10.82 14.05
N PRO A 6 -14.30 11.07 13.20
CA PRO A 6 -15.40 10.13 13.00
C PRO A 6 -14.86 8.78 12.49
N THR A 7 -15.39 7.68 13.06
CA THR A 7 -15.01 6.32 12.70
C THR A 7 -16.16 5.59 12.02
N GLY A 8 -15.82 4.67 11.11
CA GLY A 8 -16.79 3.81 10.42
C GLY A 8 -16.99 2.47 11.11
N LEU A 9 -17.79 1.59 10.49
CA LEU A 9 -18.07 0.23 10.98
C LEU A 9 -16.79 -0.55 11.31
N ILE A 10 -15.75 -0.45 10.48
CA ILE A 10 -14.47 -1.15 10.70
C ILE A 10 -13.80 -0.73 12.01
N GLY A 11 -13.87 0.56 12.37
CA GLY A 11 -13.30 1.03 13.64
C GLY A 11 -14.08 0.53 14.85
N VAL A 12 -15.41 0.42 14.73
CA VAL A 12 -16.25 -0.22 15.75
C VAL A 12 -15.90 -1.70 15.88
N LEU A 13 -15.70 -2.42 14.78
CA LEU A 13 -15.31 -3.84 14.81
C LEU A 13 -13.95 -4.05 15.45
N HIS A 14 -12.95 -3.22 15.11
CA HIS A 14 -11.64 -3.27 15.75
C HIS A 14 -11.71 -3.06 17.26
N GLU A 15 -12.50 -2.07 17.70
CA GLU A 15 -12.71 -1.80 19.12
C GLU A 15 -13.36 -3.00 19.85
N ARG A 16 -14.30 -3.68 19.20
CA ARG A 16 -14.92 -4.90 19.75
C ARG A 16 -13.96 -6.08 19.78
N PHE A 17 -13.20 -6.31 18.71
CA PHE A 17 -12.20 -7.38 18.68
C PHE A 17 -11.10 -7.17 19.72
N GLU A 18 -10.67 -5.92 19.94
CA GLU A 18 -9.72 -5.60 21.00
C GLU A 18 -10.26 -5.95 22.40
N ARG A 19 -11.51 -5.61 22.70
CA ARG A 19 -12.16 -5.99 23.97
C ARG A 19 -12.25 -7.50 24.18
N GLU A 20 -12.52 -8.24 23.12
CA GLU A 20 -12.61 -9.71 23.14
C GLU A 20 -11.23 -10.39 22.98
N GLN A 21 -10.14 -9.62 22.97
CA GLN A 21 -8.76 -10.11 22.78
C GLN A 21 -8.56 -10.91 21.48
N ILE A 22 -9.31 -10.57 20.43
CA ILE A 22 -9.19 -11.16 19.10
C ILE A 22 -8.22 -10.30 18.27
N PRO A 23 -7.10 -10.85 17.79
CA PRO A 23 -6.19 -10.14 16.90
C PRO A 23 -6.91 -9.68 15.63
N SER A 24 -6.77 -8.40 15.28
CA SER A 24 -7.41 -7.84 14.08
C SER A 24 -6.50 -6.87 13.36
N VAL A 25 -6.66 -6.79 12.04
CA VAL A 25 -5.91 -5.90 11.15
C VAL A 25 -6.85 -5.36 10.08
N SER A 26 -6.68 -4.09 9.74
CA SER A 26 -7.41 -3.44 8.64
C SER A 26 -6.40 -3.00 7.59
N LEU A 27 -6.64 -3.40 6.35
CA LEU A 27 -5.84 -2.99 5.20
C LEU A 27 -6.63 -1.95 4.40
N ARG A 28 -5.95 -0.88 4.02
CA ARG A 28 -6.50 0.21 3.21
C ARG A 28 -5.52 0.55 2.10
N VAL A 29 -6.05 0.98 0.97
CA VAL A 29 -5.27 1.43 -0.17
C VAL A 29 -5.72 2.84 -0.56
N GLY A 30 -4.75 3.73 -0.76
CA GLY A 30 -5.01 5.06 -1.29
C GLY A 30 -5.40 4.95 -2.76
N VAL A 31 -6.53 5.55 -3.12
CA VAL A 31 -6.97 5.67 -4.51
C VAL A 31 -7.04 7.16 -4.85
N PRO A 32 -6.43 7.61 -5.95
CA PRO A 32 -6.54 9.00 -6.38
C PRO A 32 -8.00 9.43 -6.55
N ARG A 33 -8.35 10.58 -5.98
CA ARG A 33 -9.74 11.08 -5.91
C ARG A 33 -10.35 11.41 -7.27
N TYR A 34 -9.57 11.54 -8.33
CA TYR A 34 -10.07 11.81 -9.67
C TYR A 34 -10.50 10.54 -10.41
N LEU A 35 -10.24 9.35 -9.85
CA LEU A 35 -10.54 8.07 -10.46
C LEU A 35 -11.90 7.47 -10.03
N LEU A 36 -12.82 8.31 -9.54
CA LEU A 36 -14.09 7.85 -8.97
C LEU A 36 -14.89 7.03 -10.00
N ASN A 37 -15.34 5.84 -9.59
CA ASN A 37 -16.21 4.89 -10.30
C ASN A 37 -15.55 3.85 -11.23
N ALA A 38 -14.22 3.81 -11.37
CA ALA A 38 -13.55 2.73 -12.12
C ALA A 38 -13.09 1.59 -11.21
N GLN A 39 -12.99 0.37 -11.76
CA GLN A 39 -12.23 -0.69 -11.10
C GLN A 39 -10.74 -0.29 -11.11
N HIS A 40 -10.06 -0.46 -9.97
CA HIS A 40 -8.65 -0.11 -9.81
C HIS A 40 -7.81 -1.38 -9.62
N PRO A 41 -7.39 -2.04 -10.72
CA PRO A 41 -6.67 -3.32 -10.62
C PRO A 41 -5.35 -3.17 -9.84
N LYS A 42 -4.70 -2.00 -9.92
CA LYS A 42 -3.50 -1.69 -9.15
C LYS A 42 -3.76 -1.68 -7.64
N SER A 43 -4.89 -1.11 -7.22
CA SER A 43 -5.30 -1.06 -5.82
C SER A 43 -5.69 -2.43 -5.27
N SER A 44 -6.43 -3.21 -6.07
CA SER A 44 -6.78 -4.59 -5.73
C SER A 44 -5.54 -5.48 -5.59
N ALA A 45 -4.61 -5.42 -6.54
CA ALA A 45 -3.37 -6.19 -6.49
C ALA A 45 -2.50 -5.80 -5.28
N ALA A 46 -2.43 -4.51 -4.95
CA ALA A 46 -1.70 -4.04 -3.77
C ALA A 46 -2.30 -4.58 -2.45
N LEU A 47 -3.63 -4.58 -2.32
CA LEU A 47 -4.31 -5.16 -1.16
C LEU A 47 -4.09 -6.66 -1.07
N LEU A 48 -4.23 -7.40 -2.18
CA LEU A 48 -3.99 -8.84 -2.21
C LEU A 48 -2.54 -9.18 -1.86
N ARG A 49 -1.57 -8.45 -2.43
CA ARG A 49 -0.15 -8.62 -2.09
C ARG A 49 0.10 -8.39 -0.60
N LYS A 50 -0.50 -7.36 0.01
CA LYS A 50 -0.34 -7.10 1.45
C LYS A 50 -1.05 -8.15 2.30
N LEU A 51 -2.21 -8.64 1.86
CA LEU A 51 -2.94 -9.71 2.51
C LEU A 51 -2.14 -11.02 2.52
N GLU A 52 -1.51 -11.36 1.40
CA GLU A 52 -0.61 -12.51 1.27
C GLU A 52 0.53 -12.45 2.29
N LEU A 53 1.15 -11.28 2.45
CA LEU A 53 2.21 -11.08 3.46
C LEU A 53 1.70 -11.22 4.90
N VAL A 54 0.45 -10.83 5.17
CA VAL A 54 -0.13 -10.88 6.52
C VAL A 54 -0.60 -12.29 6.89
N LEU A 55 -1.17 -13.03 5.93
CA LEU A 55 -1.76 -14.35 6.18
C LEU A 55 -0.87 -15.52 5.77
N GLY A 56 0.16 -15.29 4.97
CA GLY A 56 1.00 -16.35 4.38
C GLY A 56 0.26 -17.20 3.34
N VAL A 57 -0.90 -16.76 2.85
CA VAL A 57 -1.73 -17.49 1.88
C VAL A 57 -1.58 -16.88 0.49
N PRO A 58 -1.23 -17.68 -0.54
CA PRO A 58 -1.13 -17.19 -1.91
C PRO A 58 -2.43 -16.56 -2.41
N THR A 59 -2.35 -15.32 -2.89
CA THR A 59 -3.50 -14.54 -3.37
C THR A 59 -3.58 -14.45 -4.88
N ARG A 60 -2.54 -14.92 -5.59
CA ARG A 60 -2.43 -14.84 -7.06
C ARG A 60 -2.53 -13.39 -7.58
N HIS A 61 -2.13 -12.43 -6.76
CA HIS A 61 -2.15 -11.00 -7.09
C HIS A 61 -1.40 -10.65 -8.39
N ALA A 62 -0.41 -11.46 -8.77
CA ALA A 62 0.34 -11.33 -10.01
C ALA A 62 -0.52 -11.51 -11.28
N GLU A 63 -1.65 -12.20 -11.21
CA GLU A 63 -2.53 -12.40 -12.36
C GLU A 63 -3.23 -11.11 -12.81
N LEU A 64 -3.24 -10.10 -11.92
CA LEU A 64 -3.78 -8.78 -12.24
C LEU A 64 -2.78 -7.92 -13.04
N TYR A 65 -1.51 -8.33 -13.23
CA TYR A 65 -0.51 -7.47 -13.90
C TYR A 65 -0.90 -7.07 -15.33
N GLU A 66 -1.47 -7.98 -16.12
CA GLU A 66 -1.94 -7.67 -17.46
C GLU A 66 -3.15 -6.73 -17.47
N GLU A 67 -4.02 -6.85 -16.47
CA GLU A 67 -5.14 -5.92 -16.29
C GLU A 67 -4.65 -4.54 -15.84
N ILE A 68 -3.69 -4.49 -14.91
CA ILE A 68 -3.03 -3.26 -14.46
C ILE A 68 -2.40 -2.55 -15.65
N ARG A 69 -1.66 -3.27 -16.49
CA ARG A 69 -0.99 -2.69 -17.66
C ARG A 69 -2.00 -2.07 -18.61
N ARG A 70 -3.02 -2.83 -19.02
CA ARG A 70 -4.08 -2.32 -19.92
C ARG A 70 -4.82 -1.13 -19.33
N TRP A 71 -5.12 -1.18 -18.04
CA TRP A 71 -5.78 -0.08 -17.34
C TRP A 71 -4.90 1.17 -17.30
N SER A 72 -3.60 1.02 -17.04
CA SER A 72 -2.64 2.12 -17.03
C SER A 72 -2.51 2.79 -18.40
N GLU A 73 -2.40 2.00 -19.48
CA GLU A 73 -2.33 2.55 -20.84
C GLU A 73 -3.59 3.37 -21.19
N LEU A 74 -4.78 2.88 -20.82
CA LEU A 74 -6.04 3.61 -21.02
C LEU A 74 -6.14 4.87 -20.15
N HIS A 75 -5.64 4.78 -18.91
CA HIS A 75 -5.61 5.90 -17.99
C HIS A 75 -4.70 7.02 -18.50
N ASP A 76 -3.47 6.69 -18.88
CA ASP A 76 -2.48 7.66 -19.37
C ASP A 76 -3.02 8.36 -20.63
N ALA A 77 -3.59 7.60 -21.57
CA ALA A 77 -4.23 8.16 -22.77
C ALA A 77 -5.42 9.09 -22.45
N ALA A 78 -6.22 8.75 -21.42
CA ALA A 78 -7.33 9.61 -21.00
C ALA A 78 -6.85 10.90 -20.32
N VAL A 79 -5.79 10.81 -19.51
CA VAL A 79 -5.17 11.97 -18.85
C VAL A 79 -4.53 12.91 -19.87
N GLU A 80 -3.82 12.38 -20.88
CA GLU A 80 -3.22 13.17 -21.96
C GLU A 80 -4.27 13.89 -22.82
N GLY A 81 -5.46 13.31 -22.97
CA GLY A 81 -6.57 13.92 -23.72
C GLY A 81 -7.20 15.15 -23.06
N GLU A 82 -6.99 15.36 -21.76
CA GLU A 82 -7.60 16.43 -20.97
C GLU A 82 -6.53 17.24 -20.21
N GLU A 83 -6.11 18.37 -20.80
CA GLU A 83 -5.04 19.24 -20.26
C GLU A 83 -5.26 19.66 -18.80
N GLN A 84 -6.51 19.87 -18.37
CA GLN A 84 -6.85 20.19 -16.98
C GLN A 84 -6.53 19.03 -16.02
N ILE A 85 -6.83 17.79 -16.43
CA ILE A 85 -6.53 16.58 -15.64
C ILE A 85 -5.02 16.35 -15.62
N ALA A 86 -4.34 16.46 -16.76
CA ALA A 86 -2.88 16.32 -16.83
C ALA A 86 -2.17 17.28 -15.87
N ASN A 87 -2.53 18.57 -15.90
CA ASN A 87 -1.96 19.56 -14.98
C ASN A 87 -2.24 19.25 -13.50
N PHE A 88 -3.44 18.73 -13.20
CA PHE A 88 -3.81 18.33 -11.85
C PHE A 88 -3.02 17.10 -11.36
N VAL A 89 -2.81 16.10 -12.23
CA VAL A 89 -1.99 14.91 -11.92
C VAL A 89 -0.55 15.33 -11.62
N THR A 90 0.06 16.17 -12.46
CA THR A 90 1.43 16.68 -12.23
C THR A 90 1.58 17.40 -10.89
N MET A 91 0.57 18.16 -10.47
CA MET A 91 0.56 18.81 -9.15
C MET A 91 0.53 17.78 -8.01
N LEU A 92 -0.32 16.74 -8.12
CA LEU A 92 -0.41 15.67 -7.13
C LEU A 92 0.90 14.88 -7.01
N GLU A 93 1.55 14.59 -8.13
CA GLU A 93 2.85 13.90 -8.16
C GLU A 93 3.94 14.75 -7.49
N SER A 94 4.01 16.03 -7.83
CA SER A 94 4.96 16.97 -7.22
C SER A 94 4.80 17.08 -5.70
N ASP A 95 3.56 17.10 -5.21
CA ASP A 95 3.27 17.14 -3.78
C ASP A 95 3.59 15.81 -3.09
N PHE A 96 3.31 14.67 -3.75
CA PHE A 96 3.68 13.34 -3.23
C PHE A 96 5.19 13.17 -3.13
N ASP A 97 5.93 13.56 -4.18
CA ASP A 97 7.40 13.48 -4.20
C ASP A 97 8.01 14.31 -3.08
N ARG A 98 7.52 15.54 -2.86
CA ARG A 98 7.99 16.40 -1.77
C ARG A 98 7.76 15.77 -0.39
N LEU A 99 6.60 15.15 -0.16
CA LEU A 99 6.29 14.47 1.09
C LEU A 99 7.13 13.19 1.26
N SER A 100 7.31 12.43 0.18
CA SER A 100 8.07 11.17 0.21
C SER A 100 9.54 11.41 0.52
N GLN A 101 10.16 12.48 0.00
CA GLN A 101 11.55 12.86 0.30
C GLN A 101 11.79 13.15 1.79
N ILE A 102 10.76 13.54 2.53
CA ILE A 102 10.83 13.76 3.98
C ILE A 102 10.81 12.40 4.73
N GLU A 103 10.26 11.36 4.13
CA GLU A 103 10.10 10.02 4.72
C GLU A 103 11.15 8.98 4.24
N ILE A 104 12.02 9.30 3.27
CA ILE A 104 13.09 8.37 2.84
C ILE A 104 14.10 8.23 3.98
N PRO A 105 14.28 7.02 4.57
CA PRO A 105 15.31 6.80 5.57
C PRO A 105 16.68 7.04 4.96
N THR A 106 17.61 7.60 5.74
CA THR A 106 18.98 7.77 5.28
C THR A 106 19.65 6.42 5.00
N ALA A 107 20.76 6.41 4.27
CA ALA A 107 21.54 5.19 4.02
C ALA A 107 21.94 4.50 5.34
N ASP A 108 22.20 5.29 6.39
CA ASP A 108 22.53 4.79 7.73
C ASP A 108 21.31 4.15 8.42
N ASP A 109 20.11 4.73 8.27
CA ASP A 109 18.86 4.16 8.81
C ASP A 109 18.50 2.83 8.13
N LEU A 110 18.79 2.70 6.84
CA LEU A 110 18.62 1.44 6.09
C LEU A 110 19.66 0.39 6.50
N GLY A 111 20.92 0.80 6.72
CA GLY A 111 21.98 -0.06 7.22
C GLY A 111 21.65 -0.66 8.60
N ALA A 112 21.17 0.18 9.52
CA ALA A 112 20.79 -0.27 10.86
C ALA A 112 19.62 -1.28 10.85
N GLN A 113 18.63 -1.08 9.97
CA GLN A 113 17.52 -2.03 9.80
C GLN A 113 17.97 -3.35 9.17
N LEU A 114 18.89 -3.31 8.22
CA LEU A 114 19.48 -4.51 7.62
C LEU A 114 20.28 -5.31 8.65
N GLU A 115 21.11 -4.67 9.46
CA GLU A 115 21.86 -5.32 10.55
C GLU A 115 20.94 -5.92 11.62
N GLN A 116 19.82 -5.24 11.91
CA GLN A 116 18.81 -5.77 12.82
C GLN A 116 18.12 -7.01 12.23
N PHE A 117 17.72 -6.97 10.96
CA PHE A 117 17.12 -8.10 10.25
C PHE A 117 18.06 -9.32 10.19
N LEU A 118 19.35 -9.09 9.95
CA LEU A 118 20.36 -10.16 9.93
C LEU A 118 20.62 -10.76 11.31
N ARG A 119 20.49 -9.98 12.39
CA ARG A 119 20.57 -10.50 13.78
C ARG A 119 19.34 -11.30 14.18
N GLU A 120 18.19 -11.00 13.59
CA GLU A 120 16.91 -11.66 13.86
C GLU A 120 16.75 -12.96 13.06
N GLN A 121 17.60 -13.24 12.08
CA GLN A 121 17.74 -14.58 11.49
C GLN A 121 18.66 -15.42 12.38
N PRO A 122 18.14 -16.42 13.12
CA PRO A 122 19.01 -17.41 13.76
C PRO A 122 19.65 -18.25 12.65
N ASP A 123 20.93 -18.60 12.81
CA ASP A 123 21.58 -19.61 11.99
C ASP A 123 20.68 -20.86 11.91
N GLU A 124 20.06 -21.09 10.75
CA GLU A 124 19.68 -22.46 10.36
C GLU A 124 21.01 -23.20 10.16
N ASN A 125 21.56 -23.71 11.26
CA ASN A 125 22.67 -24.64 11.27
C ASN A 125 22.14 -25.98 10.76
N PRO A 126 22.48 -26.45 9.55
CA PRO A 126 22.21 -27.82 9.18
C PRO A 126 23.30 -28.66 9.85
N GLU A 127 22.95 -29.30 10.97
CA GLU A 127 23.80 -30.29 11.62
C GLU A 127 24.26 -31.35 10.61
N LYS A 128 25.58 -31.54 10.56
CA LYS A 128 26.24 -32.79 10.13
C LYS A 128 26.38 -33.71 11.32
#